data_AF-A0A2V7I6L3-F1
#
_entry.id   AF-A0A2V7I6L3-F1
#
_cell.length_a   1.000
_cell.length_b   1.000
_cell.length_c   1.000
_cell.angle_alpha   90.00
_cell.angle_beta   90.00
_cell.angle_gamma   90.00
#
_symmetry.space_group_name_H-M   'P 1'
#
loop_
_entity.id
_entity.type
_entity.pdbx_description
1 polymer ?
#
loop_
_entity_poly.entity_id
_entity_poly.type
_entity_poly.pdbx_seq_one_letter_code
_entity_poly.pdbx_strand_id
1 'polypeptide(L)'
;MRICSPHCGMDPESTSGGETYERELLRHLAARGAVVDILLARHKRHPDDVPNWIVHRLPIGRGLRWPVAMLLLPPIIARLHAKTRFDLLRA
;
A
#
# COMPACT_ATOMS: atom_id res chain seq x y z
N MET A 1 -14.57 -1.22 7.13
CA MET A 1 -13.95 -0.07 6.43
C MET A 1 -12.85 -0.59 5.53
N ARG A 2 -12.78 -0.10 4.29
CA ARG A 2 -11.77 -0.49 3.30
C ARG A 2 -10.92 0.72 2.91
N ILE A 3 -9.60 0.58 3.00
CA ILE A 3 -8.63 1.65 2.85
C ILE A 3 -7.75 1.36 1.65
N CYS A 4 -7.61 2.31 0.73
CA CYS A 4 -6.56 2.30 -0.29
C CYS A 4 -5.35 3.07 0.23
N SER A 5 -4.18 2.44 0.23
CA SER A 5 -2.96 3.03 0.78
C SER A 5 -1.77 2.77 -0.16
N PRO A 6 -1.26 3.78 -0.88
CA PRO A 6 -0.05 3.67 -1.68
C PRO A 6 1.22 3.75 -0.82
N HIS A 7 2.22 2.90 -1.05
CA HIS A 7 3.43 2.87 -0.22
C HIS A 7 4.75 2.77 -0.99
N CYS A 8 5.77 3.43 -0.43
CA CYS A 8 7.15 3.37 -0.90
C CYS A 8 7.94 2.17 -0.35
N GLY A 9 7.46 1.51 0.71
CA GLY A 9 8.07 0.31 1.26
C GLY A 9 7.56 -0.04 2.66
N MET A 10 7.54 -1.34 2.96
CA MET A 10 7.12 -1.92 4.24
C MET A 10 7.86 -3.24 4.46
N ASP A 11 9.16 -3.23 4.17
CA ASP A 11 9.96 -4.45 4.23
C ASP A 11 9.99 -4.98 5.69
N PRO A 12 9.73 -6.28 5.93
CA PRO A 12 9.70 -6.83 7.30
C PRO A 12 10.99 -6.58 8.08
N GLU A 13 12.12 -6.61 7.37
CA GLU A 13 13.46 -6.47 7.96
C GLU A 13 13.96 -5.03 7.90
N SER A 14 13.11 -4.08 7.49
CA SER A 14 13.50 -2.67 7.42
C SER A 14 13.71 -2.10 8.81
N THR A 15 14.87 -1.49 9.03
CA THR A 15 15.18 -0.66 10.20
C THR A 15 14.87 0.82 9.95
N SER A 16 14.39 1.17 8.76
CA SER A 16 13.90 2.53 8.48
C SER A 16 12.68 2.83 9.34
N GLY A 17 12.73 3.93 10.09
CA GLY A 17 11.61 4.36 10.94
C GLY A 17 10.32 4.56 10.14
N GLY A 18 10.43 5.09 8.91
CA GLY A 18 9.27 5.31 8.04
C GLY A 18 8.64 4.00 7.58
N GLU A 19 9.43 3.04 7.08
CA GLU A 19 8.89 1.75 6.65
C GLU A 19 8.35 0.93 7.84
N THR A 20 8.99 1.03 9.00
CA THR A 20 8.53 0.39 10.25
C THR A 20 7.20 0.97 10.72
N TYR A 21 7.08 2.30 10.79
CA TYR A 21 5.84 2.97 11.16
C TYR A 21 4.69 2.56 10.25
N GLU A 22 4.91 2.60 8.93
CA GLU A 22 3.90 2.26 7.94
C GLU A 22 3.46 0.80 8.04
N ARG A 23 4.42 -0.14 8.16
CA ARG A 23 4.14 -1.56 8.36
C ARG A 23 3.29 -1.80 9.61
N GLU A 24 3.67 -1.21 10.73
CA GLU A 24 2.95 -1.37 11.99
C GLU A 24 1.58 -0.72 11.96
N LEU A 25 1.46 0.49 11.41
CA LEU A 25 0.18 1.19 11.27
C LEU A 25 -0.84 0.33 10.50
N LEU A 26 -0.45 -0.16 9.32
CA LEU A 26 -1.34 -0.99 8.51
C LEU A 26 -1.70 -2.31 9.19
N ARG A 27 -0.77 -2.90 9.95
CA ARG A 27 -1.01 -4.15 10.70
C ARG A 27 -2.07 -3.91 11.77
N HIS A 28 -1.95 -2.82 12.51
CA HIS A 28 -2.92 -2.46 13.56
C HIS A 28 -4.29 -2.03 13.00
N LEU A 29 -4.33 -1.39 11.83
CA LEU A 29 -5.60 -1.09 11.14
C LEU A 29 -6.30 -2.39 10.72
N ALA A 30 -5.56 -3.30 10.12
CA ALA A 30 -6.07 -4.59 9.68
C ALA A 30 -6.57 -5.47 10.84
N ALA A 31 -5.83 -5.50 11.95
CA ALA A 31 -6.22 -6.18 13.18
C ALA A 31 -7.52 -5.60 13.80
N ARG A 32 -7.84 -4.33 13.53
CA ARG A 32 -9.10 -3.69 13.93
C ARG A 32 -10.24 -3.88 12.92
N GLY A 33 -10.08 -4.77 11.95
CA GLY A 33 -11.11 -5.11 10.97
C GLY A 33 -11.14 -4.22 9.72
N ALA A 34 -10.14 -3.36 9.51
CA ALA A 34 -10.00 -2.67 8.23
C ALA A 34 -9.48 -3.62 7.15
N VAL A 35 -10.03 -3.54 5.95
CA VAL A 35 -9.44 -4.17 4.76
C VAL A 35 -8.52 -3.14 4.11
N VAL A 36 -7.26 -3.48 3.88
CA VAL A 36 -6.26 -2.53 3.37
C VAL A 36 -5.82 -2.98 1.98
N ASP A 37 -6.22 -2.23 0.95
CA ASP A 37 -5.67 -2.33 -0.40
C ASP A 37 -4.34 -1.57 -0.45
N ILE A 38 -3.25 -2.31 -0.56
CA ILE A 38 -1.88 -1.79 -0.49
C ILE A 38 -1.33 -1.70 -1.91
N LEU A 39 -1.05 -0.49 -2.39
CA LEU A 39 -0.35 -0.31 -3.67
C LEU A 39 1.16 -0.30 -3.42
N LEU A 40 1.86 -1.34 -3.87
CA LEU A 40 3.28 -1.53 -3.59
C LEU A 40 4.07 -1.84 -4.87
N ALA A 41 5.26 -1.24 -5.02
CA ALA A 41 6.14 -1.55 -6.14
C ALA A 41 6.46 -3.06 -6.21
N ARG A 42 6.53 -3.62 -7.42
CA ARG A 42 6.67 -5.08 -7.64
C ARG A 42 7.86 -5.74 -6.92
N HIS A 43 8.93 -5.00 -6.67
CA HIS A 43 10.18 -5.50 -6.11
C HIS A 43 10.29 -5.30 -4.58
N LYS A 44 9.34 -4.64 -3.95
CA LYS A 44 9.37 -4.36 -2.51
C LYS A 44 8.80 -5.55 -1.74
N ARG A 45 9.46 -5.92 -0.64
CA ARG A 45 8.97 -6.94 0.28
C ARG A 45 7.87 -6.38 1.18
N HIS A 46 7.02 -7.26 1.67
CA HIS A 46 6.04 -7.02 2.72
C HIS A 46 5.95 -8.29 3.57
N PRO A 47 5.41 -8.23 4.80
CA PRO A 47 5.14 -9.43 5.58
C PRO A 47 4.18 -10.35 4.83
N ASP A 48 4.51 -11.64 4.78
CA ASP A 48 3.59 -12.68 4.34
C ASP A 48 2.62 -12.93 5.52
N ASP A 49 1.33 -13.09 5.24
CA ASP A 49 0.29 -13.47 6.23
C ASP A 49 -0.25 -12.40 7.19
N VAL A 50 -0.32 -11.13 6.77
CA VAL A 50 -1.16 -10.16 7.50
C VAL A 50 -2.62 -10.27 7.02
N PRO A 51 -3.58 -10.66 7.89
CA PRO A 51 -4.97 -10.77 7.51
C PRO A 51 -5.51 -9.42 7.06
N ASN A 52 -6.51 -9.42 6.17
CA ASN A 52 -7.16 -8.23 5.63
C ASN A 52 -6.24 -7.29 4.80
N TRP A 53 -4.99 -7.69 4.50
CA TRP A 53 -4.16 -7.01 3.52
C TRP A 53 -4.40 -7.56 2.12
N ILE A 54 -4.52 -6.67 1.14
CA ILE A 54 -4.66 -7.00 -0.28
C ILE A 54 -3.60 -6.20 -1.03
N VAL A 55 -2.53 -6.88 -1.44
CA VAL A 55 -1.39 -6.23 -2.08
C VAL A 55 -1.58 -6.16 -3.59
N HIS A 56 -1.64 -4.94 -4.13
CA HIS A 56 -1.66 -4.65 -5.56
C HIS A 56 -0.26 -4.25 -6.02
N ARG A 57 0.35 -5.09 -6.86
CA ARG A 57 1.70 -4.85 -7.36
C ARG A 57 1.68 -3.82 -8.48
N LEU A 58 2.29 -2.68 -8.22
CA LEU A 58 2.49 -1.64 -9.23
C LEU A 58 3.63 -2.05 -10.18
N PRO A 59 3.50 -1.82 -11.50
CA PRO A 59 4.51 -2.15 -12.51
C PRO A 59 5.70 -1.17 -12.48
N ILE A 60 6.16 -0.81 -11.28
CA ILE A 60 7.22 0.18 -11.04
C ILE A 60 8.50 -0.56 -10.63
N GLY A 61 9.60 -0.25 -11.31
CA GLY A 61 10.94 -0.74 -11.00
C GLY A 61 11.57 -0.11 -9.75
N ARG A 62 12.89 -0.26 -9.58
CA ARG A 62 13.64 0.41 -8.50
C ARG A 62 13.62 1.93 -8.71
N GLY A 63 13.30 2.68 -7.65
CA GLY A 63 13.38 4.15 -7.64
C GLY A 63 12.18 4.85 -8.25
N LEU A 64 11.01 4.74 -7.60
CA LEU A 64 9.84 5.54 -7.96
C LEU A 64 10.17 7.03 -7.80
N ARG A 65 10.43 7.71 -8.91
CA ARG A 65 10.56 9.17 -8.93
C ARG A 65 9.18 9.76 -8.68
N TRP A 66 9.09 10.68 -7.72
CA TRP A 66 7.84 11.31 -7.30
C TRP A 66 6.96 11.82 -8.46
N PRO A 67 7.50 12.46 -9.51
CA PRO A 67 6.71 12.90 -10.66
C PRO A 67 6.02 11.76 -11.42
N VAL A 68 6.66 10.59 -11.49
CA VAL A 68 6.09 9.40 -12.15
C VAL A 68 4.96 8.82 -11.30
N ALA A 69 5.11 8.83 -9.98
CA ALA A 69 4.07 8.40 -9.05
C ALA A 69 2.79 9.24 -9.22
N MET A 70 2.94 10.56 -9.35
CA MET A 70 1.80 11.48 -9.54
C MET A 70 1.00 11.18 -10.81
N LEU A 71 1.63 10.71 -11.88
CA LEU A 71 0.92 10.38 -13.12
C LEU A 71 0.33 8.96 -13.08
N LEU A 72 1.03 8.02 -12.45
CA LEU A 72 0.66 6.61 -12.46
C LEU A 72 -0.40 6.25 -11.41
N LEU A 73 -0.32 6.82 -10.21
CA LEU A 73 -1.20 6.45 -9.10
C LEU A 73 -2.67 6.84 -9.30
N PRO A 74 -3.03 8.05 -9.77
CA PRO A 74 -4.44 8.45 -9.89
C PRO A 74 -5.31 7.49 -10.72
N PRO A 75 -4.93 7.07 -11.94
CA PRO A 75 -5.75 6.14 -12.71
C PRO A 75 -5.82 4.74 -12.09
N ILE A 76 -4.79 4.31 -11.37
CA ILE A 76 -4.79 3.01 -10.66
C ILE A 76 -5.75 3.08 -9.46
N ILE A 77 -5.65 4.15 -8.65
CA ILE A 77 -6.53 4.41 -7.52
C ILE A 77 -7.98 4.51 -7.99
N ALA A 78 -8.25 5.23 -9.07
CA ALA A 78 -9.61 5.37 -9.62
C ALA A 78 -10.19 4.02 -10.06
N ARG A 79 -9.41 3.17 -10.74
CA ARG A 79 -9.84 1.82 -11.12
C ARG A 79 -10.08 0.93 -9.91
N LEU A 80 -9.20 1.01 -8.91
CA LEU A 80 -9.37 0.25 -7.67
C LEU A 80 -10.63 0.70 -6.94
N HIS A 81 -10.88 2.01 -6.84
CA HIS A 81 -12.09 2.56 -6.24
C HIS A 81 -13.35 2.09 -6.98
N ALA A 82 -13.34 2.09 -8.31
CA ALA A 82 -14.47 1.60 -9.10
C ALA A 82 -14.77 0.12 -8.82
N LYS A 83 -13.74 -0.70 -8.54
CA LYS A 83 -13.87 -2.14 -8.26
C LYS A 83 -14.25 -2.44 -6.81
N THR A 84 -13.59 -1.80 -5.86
CA THR A 84 -13.69 -2.17 -4.43
C THR A 84 -14.56 -1.24 -3.62
N ARG A 85 -14.89 -0.05 -4.15
CA ARG A 85 -15.59 1.02 -3.44
C ARG A 85 -14.96 1.30 -2.08
N PHE A 86 -13.63 1.38 -2.03
CA PHE A 86 -12.93 1.67 -0.78
C PHE A 86 -13.42 3.00 -0.17
N ASP A 87 -13.47 3.07 1.16
CA ASP A 87 -14.05 4.18 1.90
C ASP A 87 -13.06 5.34 2.07
N LEU A 88 -11.76 5.03 2.14
CA LEU A 88 -10.71 5.99 2.46
C LEU A 88 -9.49 5.80 1.55
N LEU A 89 -8.96 6.90 1.02
CA LEU A 89 -7.61 6.96 0.44
C LEU A 89 -6.65 7.55 1.47
N ARG A 90 -5.61 6.81 1.84
CA ARG A 90 -4.54 7.26 2.74
C ARG A 90 -3.23 7.35 1.94
N ALA A 91 -2.86 8.56 1.51
CA ALA A 91 -1.69 8.82 0.67
C ALA A 91 -0.59 9.58 1.42
#